data_AF-A0A2H3GLC9-F1
#
_entry.id   AF-A0A2H3GLC9-F1
#
_cell.length_a   1.000
_cell.length_b   1.000
_cell.length_c   1.000
_cell.angle_alpha   90.00
_cell.angle_beta   90.00
_cell.angle_gamma   90.00
#
_symmetry.space_group_name_H-M   'P 1'
#
loop_
_entity.id
_entity.type
_entity.pdbx_description
1 polymer ?
#
loop_
_entity_poly.entity_id
_entity_poly.type
_entity_poly.pdbx_seq_one_letter_code
_entity_poly.pdbx_strand_id
1 'polypeptide(L)'
;MQRPNDALDNSLLAFCAIQIRLSGKASFSYHETVRLYNHALSKTITILDSPRVANSDEVLAAIVILSTCEVFLLHASTSWNAHAQGISEILYRRRIPEKTSLNWTNLCRRLCIICVIQALFQRRSLILEPDIWRQHIGLPVALGSFSKFLDIIIDIPSVMAGAHTLMLHKETDLKQSLQCFSLLHQKFRDLDHWANNPTDDGYVDKLFPFALMFSSVESACAWVLCSTIMLDVLYTISLLGLSNVSNDKTLPSLTDIIEDKIPE
;
A
#
# COMPACT_ATOMS: atom_id res chain seq x y z
N MET A 1 -0.34 -8.70 35.93
CA MET A 1 0.22 -9.23 34.67
C MET A 1 -0.92 -9.38 33.67
N GLN A 2 -0.84 -8.69 32.54
CA GLN A 2 -1.78 -8.83 31.43
C GLN A 2 -1.62 -10.25 30.87
N ARG A 3 -2.73 -10.95 30.55
CA ARG A 3 -2.64 -12.31 30.00
C ARG A 3 -1.86 -12.29 28.68
N PRO A 4 -0.97 -13.25 28.41
CA PRO A 4 -0.31 -13.39 27.12
C PRO A 4 -1.33 -13.52 25.99
N ASN A 5 -1.03 -12.95 24.82
CA ASN A 5 -1.86 -13.05 23.63
C ASN A 5 -1.27 -14.10 22.70
N ASP A 6 -1.84 -15.30 22.74
CA ASP A 6 -1.35 -16.45 21.98
C ASP A 6 -1.16 -16.16 20.49
N ALA A 7 -2.02 -15.35 19.85
CA ALA A 7 -1.86 -15.02 18.43
C ALA A 7 -0.62 -14.16 18.19
N LEU A 8 -0.45 -13.10 18.98
CA LEU A 8 0.70 -12.20 18.84
C LEU A 8 2.01 -12.93 19.16
N ASP A 9 2.06 -13.67 20.27
CA ASP A 9 3.27 -14.36 20.72
C ASP A 9 3.73 -15.40 19.69
N ASN A 10 2.80 -16.19 19.14
CA ASN A 10 3.13 -17.16 18.10
C ASN A 10 3.49 -16.49 16.76
N SER A 11 2.87 -15.36 16.42
CA SER A 11 3.22 -14.61 15.20
C SER A 11 4.62 -14.02 15.30
N LEU A 12 5.00 -13.48 16.45
CA LEU A 12 6.37 -13.01 16.72
C LEU A 12 7.37 -14.16 16.67
N LEU A 13 7.05 -15.31 17.26
CA LEU A 13 7.91 -16.49 17.20
C LEU A 13 8.16 -16.95 15.76
N ALA A 14 7.09 -17.02 14.95
CA ALA A 14 7.21 -17.35 13.53
C ALA A 14 8.09 -16.34 12.79
N PHE A 15 7.85 -15.04 12.99
CA PHE A 15 8.65 -13.98 12.37
C PHE A 15 10.13 -14.08 12.74
N CYS A 16 10.44 -14.24 14.04
CA CYS A 16 11.82 -14.41 14.51
C CYS A 16 12.50 -15.64 13.87
N ALA A 17 11.82 -16.79 13.83
CA ALA A 17 12.37 -17.99 13.22
C ALA A 17 12.68 -17.79 11.72
N ILE A 18 11.80 -17.07 11.00
CA ILE A 18 12.00 -16.70 9.60
C ILE A 18 13.22 -15.80 9.44
N GLN A 19 13.33 -14.73 10.24
CA GLN A 19 14.47 -13.80 10.17
C GLN A 19 15.79 -14.51 10.50
N ILE A 20 15.81 -15.41 11.48
CA ILE A 20 16.99 -16.22 11.80
C ILE A 20 17.36 -17.11 10.60
N ARG A 21 16.39 -17.79 9.98
CA ARG A 21 16.63 -18.59 8.77
C ARG A 21 17.23 -17.74 7.64
N LEU A 22 16.67 -16.56 7.37
CA LEU A 22 17.16 -15.65 6.31
C LEU A 22 18.58 -15.13 6.60
N SER A 23 18.95 -15.00 7.87
CA SER A 23 20.30 -14.57 8.26
C SER A 23 21.40 -15.58 7.92
N GLY A 24 21.05 -16.79 7.45
CA GLY A 24 22.00 -17.85 7.12
C GLY A 24 22.61 -18.55 8.33
N LYS A 25 22.22 -18.18 9.56
CA LYS A 25 22.57 -18.89 10.78
C LYS A 25 21.72 -20.17 10.84
N ALA A 26 22.37 -21.32 10.70
CA ALA A 26 21.76 -22.62 10.37
C ALA A 26 20.90 -23.28 11.49
N SER A 27 19.98 -22.54 12.13
CA SER A 27 19.14 -23.08 13.21
C SER A 27 17.73 -23.48 12.82
N PHE A 28 17.20 -23.03 11.67
CA PHE A 28 15.85 -23.35 11.21
C PHE A 28 15.80 -23.70 9.72
N SER A 29 15.15 -24.81 9.39
CA SER A 29 14.81 -25.18 8.01
C SER A 29 13.61 -24.40 7.50
N TYR A 30 13.43 -24.36 6.17
CA TYR A 30 12.25 -23.78 5.54
C TYR A 30 10.95 -24.39 6.07
N HIS A 31 10.88 -25.73 6.13
CA HIS A 31 9.70 -26.45 6.61
C HIS A 31 9.35 -26.11 8.06
N GLU A 32 10.34 -25.97 8.94
CA GLU A 32 10.10 -25.55 10.33
C GLU A 32 9.53 -24.13 10.41
N THR A 33 10.05 -23.19 9.62
CA THR A 33 9.52 -21.82 9.59
C THR A 33 8.09 -21.77 9.05
N VAL A 34 7.76 -22.58 8.03
CA VAL A 34 6.38 -22.72 7.52
C VAL A 34 5.46 -23.33 8.57
N ARG A 35 5.91 -24.35 9.32
CA ARG A 35 5.14 -24.96 10.41
C ARG A 35 4.81 -23.95 11.51
N LEU A 36 5.79 -23.13 11.90
CA LEU A 36 5.59 -22.07 12.90
C LEU A 36 4.61 -21.00 12.40
N TYR A 37 4.76 -20.57 11.14
CA TYR A 37 3.82 -19.63 10.52
C TYR A 37 2.38 -20.18 10.51
N ASN A 38 2.16 -21.41 10.04
CA ASN A 38 0.84 -22.03 10.01
C ASN A 38 0.24 -22.22 11.42
N HIS A 39 1.09 -22.53 12.41
CA HIS A 39 0.67 -22.59 13.80
C HIS A 39 0.18 -21.24 14.31
N ALA A 40 0.94 -20.17 14.05
CA ALA A 40 0.56 -18.80 14.41
C ALA A 40 -0.73 -18.36 13.70
N LEU A 41 -0.86 -18.66 12.40
CA LEU A 41 -2.07 -18.37 11.63
C LEU A 41 -3.30 -19.06 12.24
N SER A 42 -3.19 -20.32 12.64
CA SER A 42 -4.28 -21.05 13.31
C SER A 42 -4.69 -20.40 14.64
N LYS A 43 -3.74 -19.90 15.43
CA LYS A 43 -4.02 -19.15 16.67
C LYS A 43 -4.76 -17.83 16.39
N THR A 44 -4.33 -17.11 15.36
CA THR A 44 -4.99 -15.87 14.92
C THR A 44 -6.43 -16.14 14.47
N ILE A 45 -6.66 -17.16 13.64
CA ILE A 45 -8.01 -17.57 13.21
C ILE A 45 -8.89 -17.89 14.42
N THR A 46 -8.37 -18.68 15.37
CA THR A 46 -9.13 -19.06 16.58
C THR A 46 -9.54 -17.84 17.41
N ILE A 47 -8.68 -16.81 17.49
CA ILE A 47 -9.00 -15.57 18.21
C ILE A 47 -10.02 -14.71 17.44
N LEU A 48 -9.96 -14.72 16.11
CA LEU A 48 -10.92 -14.00 15.27
C LEU A 48 -12.36 -14.52 15.44
N ASP A 49 -12.52 -15.80 15.74
CA ASP A 49 -13.83 -16.41 16.05
C ASP A 49 -14.43 -15.95 17.39
N SER A 50 -13.65 -15.23 18.23
CA SER A 50 -14.10 -14.70 19.52
C SER A 50 -14.33 -13.18 19.47
N PRO A 51 -15.59 -12.69 19.43
CA PRO A 51 -15.90 -11.27 19.21
C PRO A 51 -15.33 -10.32 20.27
N ARG A 52 -15.13 -10.81 21.50
CA ARG A 52 -14.63 -9.99 22.61
C ARG A 52 -13.12 -9.72 22.55
N VAL A 53 -12.35 -10.62 21.94
CA VAL A 53 -10.88 -10.55 21.88
C VAL A 53 -10.40 -10.11 20.50
N ALA A 54 -11.21 -10.33 19.45
CA ALA A 54 -10.87 -9.95 18.09
C ALA A 54 -10.51 -8.46 17.94
N ASN A 55 -11.14 -7.55 18.70
CA ASN A 55 -10.91 -6.11 18.58
C ASN A 55 -9.71 -5.57 19.36
N SER A 56 -8.72 -6.41 19.68
CA SER A 56 -7.53 -5.98 20.41
C SER A 56 -6.39 -5.56 19.46
N ASP A 57 -5.54 -4.65 19.94
CA ASP A 57 -4.35 -4.19 19.22
C ASP A 57 -3.40 -5.37 18.91
N GLU A 58 -3.33 -6.34 19.81
CA GLU A 58 -2.49 -7.53 19.65
C GLU A 58 -2.92 -8.39 18.46
N VAL A 59 -4.21 -8.49 18.17
CA VAL A 59 -4.71 -9.23 17.00
C VAL A 59 -4.34 -8.51 15.71
N LEU A 60 -4.46 -7.17 15.66
CA LEU A 60 -4.01 -6.40 14.51
C LEU A 60 -2.49 -6.52 14.32
N ALA A 61 -1.72 -6.49 15.41
CA ALA A 61 -0.27 -6.71 15.38
C ALA A 61 0.08 -8.10 14.84
N ALA A 62 -0.62 -9.15 15.30
CA ALA A 62 -0.46 -10.50 14.78
C ALA A 62 -0.69 -10.57 13.27
N ILE A 63 -1.76 -9.94 12.75
CA ILE A 63 -2.06 -9.88 11.31
C ILE A 63 -0.97 -9.15 10.53
N VAL A 64 -0.47 -8.01 11.02
CA VAL A 64 0.64 -7.26 10.39
C VAL A 64 1.90 -8.14 10.33
N ILE A 65 2.23 -8.83 11.42
CA ILE A 65 3.42 -9.69 11.51
C ILE A 65 3.29 -10.87 10.55
N LEU A 66 2.14 -11.57 10.52
CA LEU A 66 1.91 -12.68 9.61
C LEU A 66 1.95 -12.23 8.14
N SER A 67 1.37 -11.07 7.82
CA SER A 67 1.46 -10.48 6.48
C SER A 67 2.89 -10.15 6.09
N THR A 68 3.72 -9.72 7.04
CA THR A 68 5.15 -9.49 6.81
C THR A 68 5.90 -10.82 6.62
N CYS A 69 5.53 -11.88 7.35
CA CYS A 69 6.14 -13.21 7.21
C CYS A 69 5.97 -13.76 5.79
N GLU A 70 4.82 -13.54 5.16
CA GLU A 70 4.54 -14.05 3.81
C GLU A 70 5.52 -13.54 2.76
N VAL A 71 5.93 -12.27 2.86
CA VAL A 71 6.92 -11.64 1.96
C VAL A 71 8.22 -12.47 1.89
N PHE A 72 8.57 -13.16 2.97
CA PHE A 72 9.81 -13.92 3.10
C PHE A 72 9.65 -15.44 2.98
N LEU A 73 8.43 -15.95 3.16
CA LEU A 73 8.14 -17.39 3.19
C LEU A 73 7.49 -17.91 1.92
N LEU A 74 6.60 -17.12 1.32
CA LEU A 74 5.70 -17.59 0.28
C LEU A 74 5.99 -16.82 -1.00
N HIS A 75 6.48 -17.55 -2.00
CA HIS A 75 6.79 -16.97 -3.31
C HIS A 75 5.54 -16.79 -4.19
N ALA A 76 4.39 -17.33 -3.77
CA ALA A 76 3.15 -17.26 -4.53
C ALA A 76 2.37 -15.98 -4.18
N SER A 77 2.07 -15.18 -5.20
CA SER A 77 1.24 -13.97 -5.09
C SER A 77 -0.15 -14.25 -4.50
N THR A 78 -0.64 -15.48 -4.58
CA THR A 78 -1.94 -15.91 -4.06
C THR A 78 -2.06 -15.78 -2.54
N SER A 79 -0.99 -15.98 -1.79
CA SER A 79 -1.05 -15.89 -0.31
C SER A 79 -1.27 -14.47 0.14
N TRP A 80 -0.47 -13.55 -0.41
CA TRP A 80 -0.57 -12.14 -0.06
C TRP A 80 -1.90 -11.51 -0.46
N ASN A 81 -2.47 -11.98 -1.57
CA ASN A 81 -3.83 -11.62 -1.99
C ASN A 81 -4.89 -12.08 -0.96
N ALA A 82 -4.76 -13.32 -0.45
CA ALA A 82 -5.68 -13.84 0.56
C ALA A 82 -5.57 -13.05 1.88
N HIS A 83 -4.37 -12.63 2.28
CA HIS A 83 -4.18 -11.76 3.44
C HIS A 83 -4.76 -10.35 3.24
N ALA A 84 -4.52 -9.68 2.11
CA ALA A 84 -5.12 -8.36 1.85
C ALA A 84 -6.66 -8.41 1.83
N GLN A 85 -7.23 -9.48 1.27
CA GLN A 85 -8.67 -9.72 1.31
C GLN A 85 -9.16 -9.98 2.74
N GLY A 86 -8.47 -10.84 3.50
CA GLY A 86 -8.78 -11.13 4.89
C GLY A 86 -8.73 -9.87 5.77
N ILE A 87 -7.73 -9.02 5.60
CA ILE A 87 -7.61 -7.73 6.28
C ILE A 87 -8.86 -6.87 6.03
N SER A 88 -9.25 -6.72 4.76
CA SER A 88 -10.39 -5.90 4.36
C SER A 88 -11.70 -6.44 4.95
N GLU A 89 -11.93 -7.75 4.88
CA GLU A 89 -13.10 -8.41 5.48
C GLU A 89 -13.14 -8.27 7.01
N ILE A 90 -12.00 -8.45 7.67
CA ILE A 90 -11.89 -8.32 9.13
C ILE A 90 -12.24 -6.89 9.53
N LEU A 91 -11.63 -5.89 8.89
CA LEU A 91 -11.87 -4.48 9.22
C LEU A 91 -13.28 -4.00 8.84
N TYR A 92 -13.88 -4.56 7.79
CA TYR A 92 -15.27 -4.29 7.42
C TYR A 92 -16.25 -4.81 8.48
N ARG A 93 -16.03 -6.04 8.97
CA ARG A 93 -16.92 -6.67 9.97
C ARG A 93 -16.70 -6.14 11.37
N ARG A 94 -15.51 -5.62 11.68
CA ARG A 94 -15.22 -5.03 12.98
C ARG A 94 -15.81 -3.62 13.05
N ARG A 95 -16.63 -3.40 14.09
CA ARG A 95 -16.99 -2.03 14.47
C ARG A 95 -15.73 -1.27 14.87
N ILE A 96 -15.60 -0.06 14.35
CA ILE A 96 -14.55 0.87 14.76
C ILE A 96 -14.72 1.11 16.26
N PRO A 97 -13.68 0.89 17.08
CA PRO A 97 -13.78 1.16 18.51
C PRO A 97 -14.17 2.63 18.74
N GLU A 98 -15.07 2.89 19.70
CA GLU A 98 -15.47 4.26 20.08
C GLU A 98 -14.26 5.12 20.48
N LYS A 99 -13.20 4.48 20.97
CA LYS A 99 -11.90 5.09 21.24
C LYS A 99 -10.79 4.22 20.66
N THR A 100 -10.17 4.70 19.59
CA THR A 100 -9.00 4.05 18.97
C THR A 100 -7.72 4.41 19.74
N SER A 101 -6.90 3.42 20.05
CA SER A 101 -5.55 3.66 20.59
C SER A 101 -4.61 4.14 19.48
N LEU A 102 -3.48 4.75 19.86
CA LEU A 102 -2.43 5.11 18.89
C LEU A 102 -1.88 3.86 18.17
N ASN A 103 -1.81 2.72 18.86
CA ASN A 103 -1.36 1.46 18.30
C ASN A 103 -2.34 0.94 17.26
N TRP A 104 -3.65 0.95 17.54
CA TRP A 104 -4.70 0.61 16.59
C TRP A 104 -4.52 1.39 15.29
N THR A 105 -4.45 2.72 15.41
CA THR A 105 -4.30 3.60 14.26
C THR A 105 -3.05 3.27 13.44
N ASN A 106 -1.90 3.12 14.10
CA ASN A 106 -0.64 2.80 13.41
C ASN A 106 -0.63 1.41 12.77
N LEU A 107 -1.30 0.42 13.39
CA LEU A 107 -1.44 -0.92 12.84
C LEU A 107 -2.37 -0.90 11.62
N CYS A 108 -3.51 -0.22 11.69
CA CYS A 108 -4.42 -0.03 10.56
C CYS A 108 -3.72 0.67 9.38
N ARG A 109 -2.82 1.63 9.62
CA ARG A 109 -2.01 2.23 8.54
C ARG A 109 -1.12 1.22 7.83
N ARG A 110 -0.44 0.34 8.58
CA ARG A 110 0.40 -0.72 8.02
C ARG A 110 -0.42 -1.72 7.21
N LEU A 111 -1.60 -2.09 7.71
CA LEU A 111 -2.56 -2.94 7.01
C LEU A 111 -3.09 -2.27 5.73
N CYS A 112 -3.36 -0.97 5.77
CA CYS A 112 -3.79 -0.20 4.60
C CYS A 112 -2.74 -0.24 3.49
N ILE A 113 -1.45 -0.09 3.83
CA ILE A 113 -0.36 -0.13 2.84
C ILE A 113 -0.28 -1.49 2.16
N ILE A 114 -0.43 -2.58 2.92
CA ILE A 114 -0.50 -3.93 2.36
C ILE A 114 -1.62 -4.00 1.32
N CYS A 115 -2.81 -3.51 1.65
CA CYS A 115 -3.96 -3.52 0.73
C CYS A 115 -3.76 -2.59 -0.48
N VAL A 116 -3.13 -1.42 -0.31
CA VAL A 116 -2.82 -0.50 -1.42
C VAL A 116 -1.85 -1.14 -2.39
N ILE A 117 -0.72 -1.69 -1.91
CA ILE A 117 0.25 -2.36 -2.78
C ILE A 117 -0.41 -3.52 -3.54
N GLN A 118 -1.22 -4.30 -2.84
CA GLN A 118 -1.95 -5.42 -3.42
C GLN A 118 -2.95 -4.98 -4.50
N ALA A 119 -3.69 -3.91 -4.26
CA ALA A 119 -4.68 -3.38 -5.18
C ALA A 119 -4.05 -2.78 -6.44
N LEU A 120 -2.93 -2.06 -6.30
CA LEU A 120 -2.13 -1.55 -7.42
C LEU A 120 -1.59 -2.70 -8.26
N PHE A 121 -0.98 -3.71 -7.63
CA PHE A 121 -0.46 -4.88 -8.33
C PHE A 121 -1.54 -5.62 -9.14
N GLN A 122 -2.76 -5.68 -8.62
CA GLN A 122 -3.90 -6.30 -9.31
C GLN A 122 -4.68 -5.35 -10.22
N ARG A 123 -4.28 -4.07 -10.31
CA ARG A 123 -4.96 -3.03 -11.09
C ARG A 123 -6.45 -2.92 -10.76
N ARG A 124 -6.79 -3.04 -9.48
CA ARG A 124 -8.15 -2.99 -8.98
C ARG A 124 -8.30 -1.96 -7.87
N SER A 125 -9.53 -1.56 -7.58
CA SER A 125 -9.85 -0.77 -6.39
C SER A 125 -9.56 -1.57 -5.11
N LEU A 126 -9.36 -0.85 -4.01
CA LEU A 126 -9.33 -1.47 -2.68
C LEU A 126 -10.63 -2.22 -2.40
N ILE A 127 -10.54 -3.36 -1.72
CA ILE A 127 -11.73 -4.14 -1.28
C ILE A 127 -12.50 -3.35 -0.22
N LEU A 128 -11.79 -2.80 0.77
CA LEU A 128 -12.35 -1.89 1.75
C LEU A 128 -12.27 -0.46 1.21
N GLU A 129 -13.40 0.24 1.21
CA GLU A 129 -13.50 1.59 0.63
C GLU A 129 -12.58 2.59 1.35
N PRO A 130 -12.00 3.57 0.62
CA PRO A 130 -11.12 4.59 1.20
C PRO A 130 -11.71 5.32 2.41
N ASP A 131 -13.02 5.62 2.39
CA ASP A 131 -13.67 6.33 3.49
C ASP A 131 -13.75 5.47 4.76
N ILE A 132 -13.95 4.16 4.61
CA ILE A 132 -13.94 3.23 5.76
C ILE A 132 -12.53 3.11 6.31
N TRP A 133 -11.51 3.05 5.45
CA TRP A 133 -10.12 3.09 5.90
C TRP A 133 -9.80 4.37 6.69
N ARG A 134 -10.20 5.55 6.19
CA ARG A 134 -10.01 6.84 6.85
C ARG A 134 -10.60 6.85 8.27
N GLN A 135 -11.73 6.17 8.48
CA GLN A 135 -12.30 6.04 9.82
C GLN A 135 -11.43 5.18 10.76
N HIS A 136 -10.73 4.16 10.25
CA HIS A 136 -9.81 3.33 11.04
C HIS A 136 -8.44 3.99 11.31
N ILE A 137 -7.92 4.75 10.35
CA ILE A 137 -6.58 5.38 10.43
C ILE A 137 -6.60 6.81 10.99
N GLY A 138 -7.78 7.36 11.25
CA GLY A 138 -7.97 8.70 11.82
C GLY A 138 -7.52 9.83 10.88
N LEU A 139 -7.71 11.07 11.35
CA LEU A 139 -7.41 12.27 10.55
C LEU A 139 -5.89 12.49 10.35
N PRO A 140 -5.46 12.95 9.15
CA PRO A 140 -4.04 13.18 8.83
C PRO A 140 -3.30 14.18 9.72
N VAL A 141 -4.04 15.14 10.29
CA VAL A 141 -3.49 16.38 10.89
C VAL A 141 -2.68 16.12 12.16
N ALA A 142 -2.93 15.02 12.88
CA ALA A 142 -2.32 14.79 14.19
C ALA A 142 -0.99 14.00 14.16
N LEU A 143 -0.60 13.39 13.03
CA LEU A 143 0.26 12.19 13.06
C LEU A 143 1.45 12.18 12.07
N GLY A 144 1.83 13.33 11.49
CA GLY A 144 3.10 13.48 10.75
C GLY A 144 3.01 13.25 9.23
N SER A 145 4.16 13.24 8.55
CA SER A 145 4.26 13.21 7.07
C SER A 145 3.75 11.90 6.46
N PHE A 146 3.96 10.77 7.14
CA PHE A 146 3.49 9.46 6.67
C PHE A 146 1.96 9.33 6.65
N SER A 147 1.27 10.03 7.56
CA SER A 147 -0.20 10.05 7.54
C SER A 147 -0.74 10.82 6.33
N LYS A 148 -0.07 11.89 5.92
CA LYS A 148 -0.39 12.62 4.68
C LYS A 148 -0.13 11.76 3.44
N PHE A 149 1.00 11.04 3.43
CA PHE A 149 1.30 10.09 2.35
C PHE A 149 0.19 9.07 2.16
N LEU A 150 -0.24 8.44 3.26
CA LEU A 150 -1.27 7.42 3.22
C LEU A 150 -2.60 7.95 2.66
N ASP A 151 -2.97 9.18 3.05
CA ASP A 151 -4.19 9.84 2.56
C ASP A 151 -4.14 10.14 1.04
N ILE A 152 -2.95 10.41 0.50
CA ILE A 152 -2.75 10.58 -0.95
C ILE A 152 -2.93 9.24 -1.67
N ILE A 153 -2.24 8.18 -1.21
CA ILE A 153 -2.14 6.91 -1.93
C ILE A 153 -3.40 6.05 -1.85
N ILE A 154 -4.27 6.27 -0.86
CA ILE A 154 -5.43 5.39 -0.63
C ILE A 154 -6.46 5.43 -1.76
N ASP A 155 -6.57 6.56 -2.46
CA ASP A 155 -7.51 6.68 -3.58
C ASP A 155 -6.91 6.19 -4.90
N ILE A 156 -5.58 6.14 -5.02
CA ILE A 156 -4.88 5.84 -6.29
C ILE A 156 -5.31 4.51 -6.92
N PRO A 157 -5.46 3.39 -6.17
CA PRO A 157 -5.92 2.13 -6.75
C PRO A 157 -7.26 2.25 -7.48
N SER A 158 -8.20 3.06 -6.98
CA SER A 158 -9.50 3.25 -7.63
C SER A 158 -9.40 4.01 -8.95
N VAL A 159 -8.55 5.04 -9.00
CA VAL A 159 -8.29 5.82 -10.20
C VAL A 159 -7.61 4.96 -11.26
N MET A 160 -6.61 4.17 -10.86
CA MET A 160 -5.90 3.25 -11.75
C MET A 160 -6.78 2.12 -12.28
N ALA A 161 -7.67 1.57 -11.44
CA ALA A 161 -8.65 0.58 -11.87
C ALA A 161 -9.64 1.15 -12.90
N GLY A 162 -10.08 2.40 -12.71
CA GLY A 162 -10.88 3.13 -13.70
C GLY A 162 -10.14 3.30 -15.02
N ALA A 163 -8.88 3.74 -14.98
CA ALA A 163 -8.02 3.86 -16.16
C ALA A 163 -7.88 2.54 -16.92
N HIS A 164 -7.62 1.44 -16.19
CA HIS A 164 -7.46 0.12 -16.80
C HIS A 164 -8.76 -0.38 -17.45
N THR A 165 -9.91 -0.10 -16.83
CA THR A 165 -11.23 -0.42 -17.39
C THR A 165 -11.47 0.33 -18.71
N LEU A 166 -11.13 1.61 -18.76
CA LEU A 166 -11.20 2.42 -19.99
C LEU A 166 -10.27 1.90 -21.10
N MET A 167 -9.07 1.43 -20.76
CA MET A 167 -8.14 0.85 -21.74
C MET A 167 -8.66 -0.47 -22.34
N LEU A 168 -9.38 -1.28 -21.55
CA LEU A 168 -9.95 -2.55 -22.00
C LEU A 168 -11.17 -2.33 -22.89
N HIS A 169 -12.01 -1.36 -22.56
CA HIS A 169 -13.18 -1.00 -23.36
C HIS A 169 -12.78 -0.01 -24.46
N LYS A 170 -12.48 -0.55 -25.65
CA LYS A 170 -12.06 0.22 -26.85
C LYS A 170 -13.06 1.30 -27.33
N GLU A 171 -14.26 1.36 -26.76
CA GLU A 171 -15.19 2.47 -26.91
C GLU A 171 -14.88 3.52 -25.84
N THR A 172 -13.92 4.39 -26.13
CA THR A 172 -13.48 5.44 -25.24
C THR A 172 -14.48 6.59 -25.24
N ASP A 173 -15.27 6.73 -24.18
CA ASP A 173 -15.84 8.03 -23.83
C ASP A 173 -14.67 8.98 -23.55
N LEU A 174 -14.37 9.85 -24.52
CA LEU A 174 -13.29 10.83 -24.45
C LEU A 174 -13.38 11.67 -23.18
N LYS A 175 -14.59 11.98 -22.70
CA LYS A 175 -14.82 12.74 -21.48
C LYS A 175 -14.34 11.96 -20.24
N GLN A 176 -14.66 10.68 -20.16
CA GLN A 176 -14.20 9.82 -19.05
C GLN A 176 -12.69 9.63 -19.07
N SER A 177 -12.11 9.49 -20.28
CA SER A 177 -10.65 9.37 -20.45
C SER A 177 -9.91 10.63 -20.01
N LEU A 178 -10.40 11.81 -20.39
CA LEU A 178 -9.85 13.10 -19.96
C LEU A 178 -9.99 13.31 -18.45
N GLN A 179 -11.14 12.96 -17.87
CA GLN A 179 -11.35 13.02 -16.43
C GLN A 179 -10.36 12.11 -15.67
N CYS A 180 -10.22 10.86 -16.12
CA CYS A 180 -9.27 9.92 -15.54
C CYS A 180 -7.83 10.41 -15.65
N PHE A 181 -7.43 10.92 -16.83
CA PHE A 181 -6.12 11.52 -17.05
C PHE A 181 -5.85 12.67 -16.08
N SER A 182 -6.80 13.61 -15.95
CA SER A 182 -6.66 14.75 -15.05
C SER A 182 -6.49 14.33 -13.59
N LEU A 183 -7.20 13.27 -13.17
CA LEU A 183 -7.14 12.75 -11.81
C LEU A 183 -5.81 12.03 -11.53
N LEU A 184 -5.32 11.22 -12.48
CA LEU A 184 -3.99 10.60 -12.37
C LEU A 184 -2.88 11.65 -12.33
N HIS A 185 -2.97 12.68 -13.17
CA HIS A 185 -2.00 13.78 -13.17
C HIS A 185 -2.03 14.55 -11.85
N GLN A 186 -3.21 14.81 -11.28
CA GLN A 186 -3.32 15.41 -9.95
C GLN A 186 -2.69 14.51 -8.87
N LYS A 187 -2.98 13.21 -8.87
CA LYS A 187 -2.38 12.27 -7.90
C LYS A 187 -0.86 12.18 -8.03
N PHE A 188 -0.33 12.26 -9.25
CA PHE A 188 1.12 12.36 -9.48
C PHE A 188 1.69 13.64 -8.84
N ARG A 189 1.07 14.79 -9.07
CA ARG A 189 1.50 16.08 -8.48
C ARG A 189 1.46 16.07 -6.96
N ASP A 190 0.43 15.46 -6.37
CA ASP A 190 0.32 15.33 -4.91
C ASP A 190 1.46 14.48 -4.33
N LEU A 191 1.80 13.38 -5.02
CA LEU A 191 2.93 12.50 -4.63
C LEU A 191 4.28 13.18 -4.81
N ASP A 192 4.50 13.85 -5.93
CA ASP A 192 5.72 14.58 -6.24
C ASP A 192 6.00 15.66 -5.19
N HIS A 193 4.97 16.45 -4.84
CA HIS A 193 5.07 17.45 -3.79
C HIS A 193 5.33 16.85 -2.41
N TRP A 194 4.81 15.66 -2.12
CA TRP A 194 5.08 14.96 -0.87
C TRP A 194 6.51 14.39 -0.79
N ALA A 195 7.05 13.91 -1.91
CA ALA A 195 8.25 13.08 -1.97
C ALA A 195 9.56 13.78 -1.56
N ASN A 196 9.58 15.12 -1.43
CA ASN A 196 10.73 15.96 -1.02
C ASN A 196 12.08 15.26 -1.25
N ASN A 197 12.58 15.31 -2.48
CA ASN A 197 13.73 14.51 -2.86
C ASN A 197 14.95 14.87 -1.99
N PRO A 198 15.55 13.89 -1.28
CA PRO A 198 16.68 14.14 -0.36
C PRO A 198 17.89 14.81 -1.00
N THR A 199 18.01 14.79 -2.33
CA THR A 199 19.09 15.45 -3.05
C THR A 199 18.82 16.91 -3.40
N ASP A 200 17.59 17.40 -3.23
CA ASP A 200 17.19 18.73 -3.70
C ASP A 200 17.78 19.86 -2.84
N ASP A 201 17.96 19.61 -1.53
CA ASP A 201 18.39 20.63 -0.57
C ASP A 201 19.84 20.46 -0.05
N GLY A 202 20.56 19.40 -0.46
CA GLY A 202 21.71 18.90 0.30
C GLY A 202 23.09 18.90 -0.37
N TYR A 203 23.20 19.02 -1.69
CA TYR A 203 24.48 18.81 -2.40
C TYR A 203 24.85 19.97 -3.33
N VAL A 204 26.02 20.56 -3.08
CA VAL A 204 26.63 21.65 -3.87
C VAL A 204 26.93 21.19 -5.31
N ASP A 205 27.26 19.91 -5.47
CA ASP A 205 27.49 19.28 -6.76
C ASP A 205 26.36 18.29 -7.08
N LYS A 206 25.48 18.70 -8.00
CA LYS A 206 24.39 17.87 -8.54
C LYS A 206 24.95 16.77 -9.45
N LEU A 207 25.65 15.81 -8.88
CA LEU A 207 25.88 14.52 -9.52
C LEU A 207 24.64 13.65 -9.27
N PHE A 208 24.16 12.99 -10.33
CA PHE A 208 23.18 11.91 -10.23
C PHE A 208 23.46 11.08 -8.97
N PRO A 209 22.52 10.92 -8.03
CA PRO A 209 22.82 10.25 -6.77
C PRO A 209 23.12 8.77 -7.07
N PHE A 210 24.40 8.40 -7.00
CA PHE A 210 24.81 6.99 -6.98
C PHE A 210 24.29 6.27 -5.73
N ALA A 211 23.90 7.02 -4.69
CA ALA A 211 23.23 6.54 -3.51
C ALA A 211 22.28 7.60 -2.95
N LEU A 212 21.07 7.21 -2.56
CA LEU A 212 20.16 8.04 -1.80
C LEU A 212 20.39 7.81 -0.30
N MET A 213 20.63 8.89 0.44
CA MET A 213 20.76 8.84 1.90
C MET A 213 19.46 9.29 2.53
N PHE A 214 18.91 8.46 3.43
CA PHE A 214 17.69 8.75 4.17
C PHE A 214 17.99 8.85 5.66
N SER A 215 17.27 9.72 6.36
CA SER A 215 17.38 9.90 7.82
C SER A 215 16.90 8.68 8.62
N SER A 216 16.08 7.82 8.01
CA SER A 216 15.57 6.60 8.61
C SER A 216 15.13 5.58 7.56
N VAL A 217 14.98 4.31 7.98
CA VAL A 217 14.38 3.25 7.15
C VAL A 217 12.92 3.56 6.82
N GLU A 218 12.18 4.19 7.73
CA GLU A 218 10.80 4.59 7.48
C GLU A 218 10.70 5.61 6.32
N SER A 219 11.56 6.64 6.35
CA SER A 219 11.67 7.62 5.26
C SER A 219 12.06 6.96 3.93
N ALA A 220 13.02 6.03 3.97
CA ALA A 220 13.45 5.29 2.78
C ALA A 220 12.32 4.44 2.18
N CYS A 221 11.61 3.67 3.01
CA CYS A 221 10.48 2.84 2.57
C CYS A 221 9.35 3.69 1.99
N ALA A 222 9.03 4.82 2.63
CA ALA A 222 7.96 5.70 2.16
C ALA A 222 8.34 6.37 0.83
N TRP A 223 9.60 6.78 0.66
CA TRP A 223 10.11 7.31 -0.61
C TRP A 223 10.08 6.25 -1.72
N VAL A 224 10.61 5.05 -1.48
CA VAL A 224 10.62 3.96 -2.47
C VAL A 224 9.19 3.58 -2.89
N LEU A 225 8.27 3.49 -1.93
CA LEU A 225 6.86 3.22 -2.23
C LEU A 225 6.24 4.36 -3.04
N CYS A 226 6.48 5.62 -2.66
CA CYS A 226 6.02 6.80 -3.40
C CYS A 226 6.52 6.79 -4.85
N SER A 227 7.82 6.63 -5.07
CA SER A 227 8.42 6.58 -6.40
C SER A 227 7.87 5.42 -7.24
N THR A 228 7.63 4.27 -6.62
CA THR A 228 7.03 3.11 -7.30
C THR A 228 5.61 3.42 -7.77
N ILE A 229 4.79 4.05 -6.91
CA ILE A 229 3.42 4.45 -7.25
C ILE A 229 3.42 5.54 -8.34
N MET A 230 4.30 6.54 -8.22
CA MET A 230 4.46 7.59 -9.24
C MET A 230 4.81 7.00 -10.60
N LEU A 231 5.72 6.02 -10.65
CA LEU A 231 6.10 5.34 -11.89
C LEU A 231 4.91 4.59 -12.50
N ASP A 232 4.12 3.90 -11.69
CA ASP A 232 2.93 3.16 -12.15
C ASP A 232 1.82 4.10 -12.65
N VAL A 233 1.64 5.25 -11.98
CA VAL A 233 0.75 6.33 -12.42
C VAL A 233 1.21 6.89 -13.76
N LEU A 234 2.49 7.24 -13.91
CA LEU A 234 3.05 7.75 -15.17
C LEU A 234 2.91 6.74 -16.31
N TYR A 235 3.23 5.48 -16.05
CA TYR A 235 3.05 4.40 -17.01
C TYR A 235 1.60 4.29 -17.49
N THR A 236 0.64 4.38 -16.55
CA THR A 236 -0.79 4.36 -16.85
C THR A 236 -1.22 5.58 -17.67
N ILE A 237 -0.74 6.78 -17.32
CA ILE A 237 -0.97 8.01 -18.08
C ILE A 237 -0.47 7.87 -19.52
N SER A 238 0.76 7.36 -19.72
CA SER A 238 1.32 7.14 -21.05
C SER A 238 0.47 6.15 -21.87
N LEU A 239 -0.02 5.09 -21.24
CA LEU A 239 -0.85 4.08 -21.91
C LEU A 239 -2.22 4.65 -22.32
N LEU A 240 -2.84 5.52 -21.50
CA LEU A 240 -4.07 6.25 -21.86
C LEU A 240 -3.85 7.24 -23.00
N GLY A 241 -2.69 7.92 -23.03
CA GLY A 241 -2.33 8.83 -24.12
C GLY A 241 -2.20 8.11 -25.46
N LEU A 242 -1.53 6.95 -25.47
CA LEU A 242 -1.33 6.14 -26.67
C LEU A 242 -2.64 5.56 -27.22
N SER A 243 -3.57 5.12 -26.35
CA SER A 243 -4.87 4.59 -26.81
C SER A 243 -5.69 5.65 -27.57
N ASN A 244 -5.64 6.90 -27.12
CA ASN A 244 -6.39 8.01 -27.73
C ASN A 244 -5.81 8.45 -29.08
N VAL A 245 -4.48 8.44 -29.24
CA VAL A 245 -3.81 8.80 -30.52
C VAL A 245 -4.07 7.76 -31.61
N SER A 246 -4.25 6.48 -31.25
CA SER A 246 -4.50 5.42 -32.24
C SER A 246 -5.90 5.47 -32.88
N ASN A 247 -6.87 6.10 -32.21
CA ASN A 247 -8.28 6.09 -32.61
C ASN A 247 -8.71 7.34 -33.39
N ASP A 248 -7.93 8.42 -33.40
CA ASP A 248 -8.32 9.67 -34.05
C ASP A 248 -7.15 10.31 -34.81
N LYS A 249 -7.14 10.18 -36.14
CA LYS A 249 -6.09 10.76 -37.02
C LYS A 249 -6.20 12.28 -37.17
N THR A 250 -7.09 12.93 -36.42
CA THR A 250 -7.50 14.33 -36.65
C THR A 250 -7.49 15.20 -35.40
N LEU A 251 -7.07 14.69 -34.23
CA LEU A 251 -7.06 15.46 -32.98
C LEU A 251 -5.63 15.77 -32.51
N PRO A 252 -5.34 16.97 -31.95
CA PRO A 252 -4.06 17.24 -31.31
C PRO A 252 -3.77 16.19 -30.25
N SER A 253 -2.51 15.79 -30.14
CA SER A 253 -2.11 14.80 -29.16
C SER A 253 -2.40 15.34 -27.75
N LEU A 254 -2.74 14.47 -26.80
CA LEU A 254 -2.97 14.88 -25.40
C LEU A 254 -1.75 15.61 -24.80
N THR A 255 -0.56 15.38 -25.36
CA THR A 255 0.68 16.10 -25.06
C THR A 255 0.61 17.59 -25.46
N ASP A 256 -0.06 17.94 -26.56
CA ASP A 256 -0.19 19.32 -27.05
C ASP A 256 -1.12 20.17 -26.16
N ILE A 257 -2.06 19.54 -25.44
CA ILE A 257 -3.03 20.23 -24.57
C ILE A 257 -2.40 20.60 -23.21
N ILE A 258 -1.31 19.94 -22.82
CA ILE A 258 -0.64 20.15 -21.54
C ILE A 258 0.41 21.27 -21.63
N GLU A 259 1.06 21.43 -22.78
CA GLU A 259 2.02 22.53 -23.01
C GLU A 259 1.34 23.90 -23.01
N ASP A 260 0.06 23.99 -23.39
CA ASP A 260 -0.70 25.24 -23.46
C ASP A 260 -1.18 25.80 -22.09
N LYS A 261 -0.83 25.14 -20.98
CA LYS A 261 -1.25 25.54 -19.61
C LYS A 261 -0.12 25.71 -18.60
N ILE A 262 1.14 25.76 -19.04
CA ILE A 262 2.26 26.14 -18.18
C ILE A 262 2.65 27.59 -18.54
N PRO A 263 2.26 28.61 -17.75
CA PRO A 263 2.84 29.93 -17.91
C PRO A 263 4.31 29.89 -17.46
N GLU A 264 5.17 30.56 -18.23
CA GLU A 264 6.58 30.85 -17.90
C GLU A 264 6.77 31.43 -16.49
#